data_AF-A0A2D8CBA6-F1
#
_entry.id   AF-A0A2D8CBA6-F1
#
_cell.length_a   1.000
_cell.length_b   1.000
_cell.length_c   1.000
_cell.angle_alpha   90.00
_cell.angle_beta   90.00
_cell.angle_gamma   90.00
#
_symmetry.space_group_name_H-M   'P 1'
#
loop_
_entity.id
_entity.type
_entity.pdbx_description
1 polymer ?
#
loop_
_entity_poly.entity_id
_entity_poly.type
_entity_poly.pdbx_seq_one_letter_code
_entity_poly.pdbx_strand_id
1 'polypeptide(L)'
;MAEKPNQNWEQRVIDSRGPKFRLDVNNPQMGSDGSNTYLQYAVTDNKDKQFSALSESGVFRLHNERTIEVVAGSKNSGSDTSVKISSVEGDITITVMGNGQVKIAGGSVIVQADEDIDLKAGRNITLNAASTVTLKGTKVQAKGLIGNLIEKTVGSFLQRVYQGSYVGGDYLKSPPAGDKFLSKPVVSGTGDVPDLGR
;
A
#
# COMPACT_ATOMS: atom_id res chain seq x y z
N MET A 1 12.90 -20.70 27.73
CA MET A 1 13.42 -21.53 26.62
C MET A 1 13.36 -22.96 27.11
N ALA A 2 12.47 -23.79 26.57
CA ALA A 2 12.31 -25.17 27.01
C ALA A 2 13.17 -26.07 26.10
N GLU A 3 14.17 -26.73 26.68
CA GLU A 3 15.01 -27.70 25.97
C GLU A 3 14.28 -29.06 25.96
N LYS A 4 14.23 -29.72 24.79
CA LYS A 4 13.71 -31.09 24.71
C LYS A 4 14.64 -32.04 25.49
N PRO A 5 14.13 -32.97 26.32
CA PRO A 5 14.97 -34.04 26.86
C PRO A 5 15.52 -34.91 25.71
N ASN A 6 16.76 -35.39 25.85
CA ASN A 6 17.51 -36.19 24.83
C ASN A 6 17.84 -35.46 23.51
N GLN A 7 18.47 -34.29 23.62
CA GLN A 7 18.97 -33.56 22.46
C GLN A 7 20.15 -34.30 21.80
N ASN A 8 20.07 -34.53 20.48
CA ASN A 8 21.18 -35.13 19.72
C ASN A 8 22.19 -34.04 19.34
N TRP A 9 23.18 -33.82 20.21
CA TRP A 9 24.25 -32.86 20.00
C TRP A 9 25.35 -33.34 19.05
N GLU A 10 25.44 -34.64 18.81
CA GLU A 10 26.48 -35.23 17.94
C GLU A 10 26.32 -34.81 16.48
N GLN A 11 25.10 -34.50 16.07
CA GLN A 11 24.79 -34.05 14.71
C GLN A 11 25.09 -32.55 14.49
N ARG A 12 25.38 -31.79 15.56
CA ARG A 12 25.62 -30.35 15.47
C ARG A 12 27.01 -30.08 14.90
N VAL A 13 27.08 -29.21 13.90
CA VAL A 13 28.35 -28.75 13.33
C VAL A 13 28.40 -27.24 13.38
N ILE A 14 29.49 -26.70 13.93
CA ILE A 14 29.76 -25.26 13.96
C ILE A 14 31.02 -24.99 13.15
N ASP A 15 30.90 -24.19 12.10
CA ASP A 15 32.04 -23.60 11.38
C ASP A 15 32.10 -22.11 11.68
N SER A 16 33.11 -21.69 12.45
CA SER A 16 33.35 -20.29 12.79
C SER A 16 34.56 -19.77 12.04
N ARG A 17 34.36 -18.81 11.13
CA ARG A 17 35.44 -18.15 10.38
C ARG A 17 35.78 -16.83 11.07
N GLY A 18 36.49 -16.95 12.18
CA GLY A 18 36.84 -15.82 13.04
C GLY A 18 35.68 -15.32 13.92
N PRO A 19 35.80 -14.13 14.52
CA PRO A 19 34.83 -13.63 15.50
C PRO A 19 33.54 -13.08 14.88
N LYS A 20 33.53 -12.83 13.56
CA LYS A 20 32.45 -12.10 12.87
C LYS A 20 31.51 -12.98 12.06
N PHE A 21 31.92 -14.20 11.71
CA PHE A 21 31.12 -15.08 10.84
C PHE A 21 31.04 -16.48 11.42
N ARG A 22 29.83 -17.04 11.40
CA ARG A 22 29.54 -18.39 11.85
C ARG A 22 28.46 -19.05 11.02
N LEU A 23 28.66 -20.33 10.72
CA LEU A 23 27.64 -21.26 10.27
C LEU A 23 27.42 -22.29 11.38
N ASP A 24 26.16 -22.45 11.81
CA ASP A 24 25.74 -23.39 12.85
C ASP A 24 24.64 -24.29 12.26
N VAL A 25 24.85 -25.61 12.28
CA VAL A 25 24.00 -26.61 11.62
C VAL A 25 23.53 -27.61 12.66
N ASN A 26 22.26 -28.04 12.55
CA ASN A 26 21.61 -29.00 13.46
C ASN A 26 21.72 -28.59 14.93
N ASN A 27 21.53 -27.31 15.24
CA ASN A 27 21.55 -26.87 16.63
C ASN A 27 20.29 -27.40 17.34
N PRO A 28 20.40 -28.33 18.30
CA PRO A 28 19.24 -28.97 18.89
C PRO A 28 18.48 -28.02 19.84
N GLN A 29 19.06 -26.86 20.16
CA GLN A 29 18.43 -25.85 21.00
C GLN A 29 17.17 -25.29 20.32
N MET A 30 16.04 -25.38 21.02
CA MET A 30 14.73 -24.99 20.49
C MET A 30 14.58 -23.46 20.49
N GLY A 31 14.39 -22.90 19.29
CA GLY A 31 13.83 -21.56 19.11
C GLY A 31 12.31 -21.55 19.27
N SER A 32 11.68 -20.39 19.03
CA SER A 32 10.21 -20.25 19.03
C SER A 32 9.52 -21.18 18.04
N ASP A 33 10.18 -21.51 16.93
CA ASP A 33 9.60 -22.26 15.80
C ASP A 33 10.33 -23.59 15.53
N GLY A 34 10.96 -24.16 16.57
CA GLY A 34 11.77 -25.39 16.47
C GLY A 34 13.28 -25.14 16.54
N SER A 35 14.06 -26.23 16.47
CA SER A 35 15.51 -26.17 16.24
C SER A 35 15.80 -25.62 14.83
N ASN A 36 16.94 -24.96 14.67
CA ASN A 36 17.40 -24.54 13.36
C ASN A 36 18.15 -25.68 12.69
N THR A 37 17.72 -26.05 11.48
CA THR A 37 18.48 -26.95 10.61
C THR A 37 19.80 -26.28 10.22
N TYR A 38 19.76 -24.97 9.91
CA TYR A 38 20.97 -24.15 9.83
C TYR A 38 20.73 -22.70 10.22
N LEU A 39 21.81 -22.04 10.64
CA LEU A 39 21.91 -20.62 10.88
C LEU A 39 23.25 -20.12 10.32
N GLN A 40 23.20 -19.24 9.32
CA GLN A 40 24.34 -18.44 8.90
C GLN A 40 24.22 -17.07 9.55
N TYR A 41 25.28 -16.64 10.23
CA TYR A 41 25.30 -15.42 11.02
C TYR A 41 26.57 -14.62 10.75
N ALA A 42 26.41 -13.30 10.54
CA ALA A 42 27.49 -12.37 10.33
C ALA A 42 27.30 -11.08 11.16
N VAL A 43 28.42 -10.50 11.60
CA VAL A 43 28.46 -9.24 12.36
C VAL A 43 29.51 -8.31 11.77
N THR A 44 29.13 -7.04 11.56
CA THR A 44 30.05 -5.99 11.12
C THR A 44 30.86 -5.43 12.29
N ASP A 45 31.89 -4.62 12.02
CA ASP A 45 32.59 -3.88 13.07
C ASP A 45 31.69 -2.92 13.85
N ASN A 46 30.63 -2.43 13.20
CA ASN A 46 29.61 -1.57 13.80
C ASN A 46 28.58 -2.37 14.62
N LYS A 47 28.78 -3.68 14.77
CA LYS A 47 27.89 -4.62 15.46
C LYS A 47 26.54 -4.81 14.78
N ASP A 48 26.39 -4.36 13.53
CA ASP A 48 25.21 -4.68 12.72
C ASP A 48 25.21 -6.17 12.41
N LYS A 49 24.03 -6.79 12.50
CA LYS A 49 23.86 -8.23 12.34
C LYS A 49 23.07 -8.55 11.09
N GLN A 50 23.51 -9.63 10.45
CA GLN A 50 22.76 -10.30 9.39
C GLN A 50 22.68 -11.79 9.71
N PHE A 51 21.52 -12.38 9.47
CA PHE A 51 21.40 -13.83 9.50
C PHE A 51 20.43 -14.37 8.47
N SER A 52 20.72 -15.59 8.02
CA SER A 52 19.80 -16.43 7.27
C SER A 52 19.66 -17.77 7.98
N ALA A 53 18.43 -18.21 8.20
CA ALA A 53 18.16 -19.41 8.98
C ALA A 53 16.99 -20.20 8.39
N LEU A 54 17.09 -21.52 8.45
CA LEU A 54 16.01 -22.44 8.17
C LEU A 54 15.71 -23.23 9.44
N SER A 55 14.46 -23.20 9.89
CA SER A 55 13.99 -24.02 11.01
C SER A 55 13.43 -25.35 10.55
N GLU A 56 13.41 -26.35 11.43
CA GLU A 56 12.80 -27.68 11.19
C GLU A 56 11.31 -27.60 10.81
N SER A 57 10.64 -26.48 11.12
CA SER A 57 9.29 -26.17 10.67
C SER A 57 9.19 -25.77 9.18
N GLY A 58 10.31 -25.68 8.46
CA GLY A 58 10.37 -25.28 7.05
C GLY A 58 10.41 -23.77 6.82
N VAL A 59 10.43 -22.96 7.88
CA VAL A 59 10.42 -21.49 7.77
C VAL A 59 11.84 -20.98 7.51
N PHE A 60 12.05 -20.43 6.31
CA PHE A 60 13.24 -19.67 5.97
C PHE A 60 13.10 -18.21 6.41
N ARG A 61 14.12 -17.69 7.08
CA ARG A 61 14.19 -16.29 7.52
C ARG A 61 15.46 -15.65 6.97
N LEU A 62 15.29 -14.46 6.40
CA LEU A 62 16.39 -13.56 6.09
C LEU A 62 16.19 -12.29 6.93
N HIS A 63 17.15 -11.99 7.80
CA HIS A 63 17.09 -10.83 8.67
C HIS A 63 18.36 -10.01 8.53
N ASN A 64 18.19 -8.69 8.48
CA ASN A 64 19.27 -7.74 8.33
C ASN A 64 18.89 -6.46 9.06
N GLU A 65 19.77 -5.95 9.92
CA GLU A 65 19.49 -4.77 10.74
C GLU A 65 19.53 -3.46 9.93
N ARG A 66 20.18 -3.48 8.76
CA ARG A 66 20.37 -2.30 7.90
C ARG A 66 19.68 -2.55 6.54
N THR A 67 20.33 -2.19 5.45
CA THR A 67 19.76 -2.31 4.09
C THR A 67 20.00 -3.69 3.49
N ILE A 68 18.98 -4.23 2.83
CA ILE A 68 19.11 -5.35 1.87
C ILE A 68 18.99 -4.75 0.47
N GLU A 69 19.97 -4.98 -0.39
CA GLU A 69 19.97 -4.55 -1.78
C GLU A 69 20.05 -5.78 -2.69
N VAL A 70 19.18 -5.84 -3.70
CA VAL A 70 19.15 -6.91 -4.71
C VAL A 70 19.45 -6.30 -6.07
N VAL A 71 20.66 -6.54 -6.57
CA VAL A 71 21.10 -6.09 -7.90
C VAL A 71 21.28 -7.30 -8.80
N ALA A 72 20.60 -7.32 -9.94
CA ALA A 72 20.66 -8.43 -10.89
C ALA A 72 20.58 -7.95 -12.34
N GLY A 73 21.06 -8.78 -13.27
CA GLY A 73 20.90 -8.55 -14.71
C GLY A 73 21.97 -7.71 -15.39
N SER A 74 23.15 -7.52 -14.79
CA SER A 74 24.26 -6.75 -15.39
C SER A 74 24.79 -7.32 -16.71
N LYS A 75 24.45 -8.57 -17.04
CA LYS A 75 24.78 -9.25 -18.29
C LYS A 75 23.56 -9.79 -19.04
N ASN A 76 22.36 -9.47 -18.57
CA ASN A 76 21.12 -9.95 -19.17
C ASN A 76 20.82 -9.21 -20.46
N SER A 77 20.22 -9.90 -21.41
CA SER A 77 19.67 -9.28 -22.61
C SER A 77 18.33 -8.60 -22.30
N GLY A 78 17.84 -7.75 -23.19
CA GLY A 78 16.64 -6.93 -22.93
C GLY A 78 15.34 -7.71 -22.66
N SER A 79 15.27 -8.99 -22.99
CA SER A 79 14.11 -9.86 -22.74
C SER A 79 14.20 -10.70 -21.46
N ASP A 80 15.36 -10.75 -20.81
CA ASP A 80 15.59 -11.66 -19.70
C ASP A 80 15.04 -11.10 -18.38
N THR A 81 14.36 -11.96 -17.61
CA THR A 81 13.89 -11.58 -16.28
C THR A 81 15.03 -11.72 -15.27
N SER A 82 15.50 -10.59 -14.73
CA SER A 82 16.61 -10.56 -13.79
C SER A 82 16.22 -10.94 -12.35
N VAL A 83 15.00 -10.58 -11.92
CA VAL A 83 14.47 -10.89 -10.58
C VAL A 83 13.02 -11.32 -10.73
N LYS A 84 12.67 -12.48 -10.18
CA LYS A 84 11.31 -13.00 -10.13
C LYS A 84 10.96 -13.39 -8.70
N ILE A 85 9.83 -12.89 -8.21
CA ILE A 85 9.24 -13.27 -6.93
C ILE A 85 7.89 -13.90 -7.25
N SER A 86 7.70 -15.16 -6.88
CA SER A 86 6.50 -15.92 -7.19
C SER A 86 6.14 -16.84 -6.03
N SER A 87 4.89 -16.81 -5.61
CA SER A 87 4.29 -17.83 -4.74
C SER A 87 3.45 -18.75 -5.60
N VAL A 88 3.52 -20.07 -5.36
CA VAL A 88 2.74 -21.07 -6.09
C VAL A 88 1.40 -21.30 -5.40
N GLU A 89 1.42 -21.37 -4.06
CA GLU A 89 0.25 -21.50 -3.21
C GLU A 89 0.37 -20.51 -2.05
N GLY A 90 -0.74 -19.87 -1.67
CA GLY A 90 -0.76 -18.85 -0.63
C GLY A 90 -0.49 -17.42 -1.15
N ASP A 91 -0.22 -16.50 -0.23
CA ASP A 91 -0.15 -15.06 -0.51
C ASP A 91 1.28 -14.50 -0.45
N ILE A 92 1.49 -13.36 -1.12
CA ILE A 92 2.67 -12.51 -0.93
C ILE A 92 2.21 -11.22 -0.26
N THR A 93 2.54 -11.07 1.02
CA THR A 93 2.23 -9.86 1.79
C THR A 93 3.47 -8.97 1.92
N ILE A 94 3.37 -7.71 1.48
CA ILE A 94 4.41 -6.68 1.62
C ILE A 94 3.95 -5.63 2.62
N THR A 95 4.57 -5.61 3.79
CA THR A 95 4.22 -4.69 4.88
C THR A 95 5.35 -3.72 5.17
N VAL A 96 5.02 -2.43 5.24
CA VAL A 96 5.93 -1.38 5.69
C VAL A 96 5.34 -0.73 6.94
N MET A 97 6.13 -0.68 8.00
CA MET A 97 5.71 -0.14 9.29
C MET A 97 6.21 1.30 9.48
N GLY A 98 5.49 2.09 10.29
CA GLY A 98 5.87 3.46 10.62
C GLY A 98 5.76 4.42 9.42
N ASN A 99 6.72 5.34 9.29
CA ASN A 99 6.74 6.38 8.24
C ASN A 99 7.38 5.89 6.92
N GLY A 100 7.48 4.57 6.71
CA GLY A 100 8.05 4.01 5.48
C GLY A 100 7.08 4.10 4.30
N GLN A 101 7.61 3.97 3.09
CA GLN A 101 6.83 3.99 1.85
C GLN A 101 7.28 2.87 0.91
N VAL A 102 6.35 2.33 0.13
CA VAL A 102 6.65 1.46 -1.02
C VAL A 102 6.67 2.33 -2.26
N LYS A 103 7.83 2.45 -2.92
CA LYS A 103 7.98 3.17 -4.19
C LYS A 103 8.25 2.18 -5.31
N ILE A 104 7.35 2.16 -6.30
CA ILE A 104 7.50 1.37 -7.53
C ILE A 104 7.77 2.37 -8.67
N ALA A 105 8.94 2.27 -9.30
CA ALA A 105 9.34 3.14 -10.39
C ALA A 105 10.07 2.34 -11.46
N GLY A 106 9.78 2.63 -12.72
CA GLY A 106 10.34 1.98 -13.89
C GLY A 106 9.75 2.60 -15.16
N GLY A 107 10.23 2.20 -16.34
CA GLY A 107 9.72 2.72 -17.62
C GLY A 107 8.25 2.34 -17.86
N SER A 108 7.84 1.13 -17.46
CA SER A 108 6.45 0.67 -17.52
C SER A 108 6.15 -0.20 -16.30
N VAL A 109 5.00 0.03 -15.67
CA VAL A 109 4.51 -0.73 -14.51
C VAL A 109 3.11 -1.26 -14.85
N ILE A 110 2.94 -2.58 -14.81
CA ILE A 110 1.69 -3.26 -15.16
C ILE A 110 1.21 -3.98 -13.90
N VAL A 111 -0.05 -3.73 -13.51
CA VAL A 111 -0.72 -4.43 -12.41
C VAL A 111 -1.94 -5.12 -13.02
N GLN A 112 -1.96 -6.44 -12.93
CA GLN A 112 -3.01 -7.28 -13.51
C GLN A 112 -3.39 -8.36 -12.49
N ALA A 113 -4.69 -8.62 -12.40
CA ALA A 113 -5.27 -9.73 -11.65
C ALA A 113 -6.37 -10.36 -12.50
N ASP A 114 -6.62 -11.65 -12.31
CA ASP A 114 -7.66 -12.38 -13.04
C ASP A 114 -9.06 -12.08 -12.50
N GLU A 115 -9.16 -11.79 -11.21
CA GLU A 115 -10.42 -11.46 -10.53
C GLU A 115 -10.51 -9.95 -10.27
N ASP A 116 -9.92 -9.47 -9.17
CA ASP A 116 -10.12 -8.11 -8.67
C ASP A 116 -8.81 -7.38 -8.31
N ILE A 117 -8.84 -6.05 -8.38
CA ILE A 117 -7.78 -5.16 -7.86
C ILE A 117 -8.42 -4.14 -6.93
N ASP A 118 -8.12 -4.26 -5.64
CA ASP A 118 -8.60 -3.33 -4.61
C ASP A 118 -7.53 -2.31 -4.19
N LEU A 119 -7.86 -1.01 -4.32
CA LEU A 119 -7.01 0.08 -3.87
C LEU A 119 -7.71 0.86 -2.75
N LYS A 120 -7.15 0.78 -1.54
CA LYS A 120 -7.69 1.45 -0.34
C LYS A 120 -6.62 2.29 0.34
N ALA A 121 -6.96 3.53 0.68
CA ALA A 121 -6.11 4.42 1.47
C ALA A 121 -6.91 5.04 2.62
N GLY A 122 -6.25 5.27 3.77
CA GLY A 122 -6.90 5.89 4.94
C GLY A 122 -7.21 7.37 4.77
N ARG A 123 -6.47 8.08 3.90
CA ARG A 123 -6.68 9.52 3.63
C ARG A 123 -7.07 9.77 2.18
N ASN A 124 -6.12 9.65 1.24
CA ASN A 124 -6.32 10.00 -0.17
C ASN A 124 -5.70 8.95 -1.09
N ILE A 125 -6.31 8.76 -2.27
CA ILE A 125 -5.70 8.12 -3.43
C ILE A 125 -5.59 9.20 -4.52
N THR A 126 -4.39 9.42 -5.06
CA THR A 126 -4.13 10.42 -6.10
C THR A 126 -3.68 9.73 -7.38
N LEU A 127 -4.40 9.96 -8.48
CA LEU A 127 -4.08 9.45 -9.82
C LEU A 127 -3.78 10.64 -10.74
N ASN A 128 -2.52 10.78 -11.17
CA ASN A 128 -2.08 11.85 -12.06
C ASN A 128 -1.41 11.24 -13.29
N ALA A 129 -1.92 11.57 -14.47
CA ALA A 129 -1.32 11.21 -15.75
C ALA A 129 -1.21 12.47 -16.61
N ALA A 130 -0.05 12.64 -17.27
CA ALA A 130 0.22 13.81 -18.10
C ALA A 130 -0.69 13.90 -19.33
N SER A 131 -1.09 12.75 -19.90
CA SER A 131 -1.95 12.69 -21.08
C SER A 131 -3.38 12.31 -20.71
N THR A 132 -3.62 11.07 -20.27
CA THR A 132 -4.97 10.56 -20.02
C THR A 132 -5.00 9.50 -18.92
N VAL A 133 -6.12 9.45 -18.18
CA VAL A 133 -6.50 8.32 -17.32
C VAL A 133 -7.77 7.72 -17.92
N THR A 134 -7.70 6.46 -18.37
CA THR A 134 -8.83 5.77 -19.01
C THR A 134 -9.45 4.78 -18.04
N LEU A 135 -10.74 4.92 -17.77
CA LEU A 135 -11.54 3.95 -17.00
C LEU A 135 -12.54 3.30 -17.95
N LYS A 136 -12.43 1.98 -18.13
CA LYS A 136 -13.30 1.19 -19.02
C LYS A 136 -13.88 0.02 -18.24
N GLY A 137 -15.17 -0.17 -18.35
CA GLY A 137 -15.90 -1.29 -17.77
C GLY A 137 -17.37 -1.17 -18.11
N THR A 138 -18.11 -2.28 -18.00
CA THR A 138 -19.57 -2.31 -18.23
C THR A 138 -20.29 -1.31 -17.31
N LYS A 139 -19.75 -1.09 -16.12
CA LYS A 139 -20.27 -0.14 -15.14
C LYS A 139 -19.12 0.54 -14.40
N VAL A 140 -19.06 1.87 -14.46
CA VAL A 140 -18.12 2.69 -13.69
C VAL A 140 -18.94 3.59 -12.78
N GLN A 141 -18.71 3.49 -11.46
CA GLN A 141 -19.43 4.29 -10.47
C GLN A 141 -18.45 5.15 -9.69
N ALA A 142 -18.79 6.43 -9.54
CA ALA A 142 -18.15 7.33 -8.62
C ALA A 142 -19.20 7.86 -7.64
N LYS A 143 -18.95 7.68 -6.34
CA LYS A 143 -19.82 8.18 -5.27
C LYS A 143 -19.04 9.17 -4.43
N GLY A 144 -19.56 10.38 -4.30
CA GLY A 144 -18.98 11.43 -3.48
C GLY A 144 -20.05 12.43 -3.10
N LEU A 145 -19.82 13.21 -2.05
CA LEU A 145 -20.73 14.26 -1.62
C LEU A 145 -20.65 15.48 -2.53
N ILE A 146 -19.42 15.83 -2.94
CA ILE A 146 -19.07 17.02 -3.73
C ILE A 146 -17.93 16.62 -4.69
N GLY A 147 -17.81 17.33 -5.80
CA GLY A 147 -16.69 17.22 -6.72
C GLY A 147 -17.14 17.31 -8.17
N ASN A 148 -16.25 17.76 -9.05
CA ASN A 148 -16.59 18.07 -10.45
C ASN A 148 -17.22 16.88 -11.20
N LEU A 149 -16.87 15.63 -10.86
CA LEU A 149 -17.48 14.44 -11.45
C LEU A 149 -18.90 14.19 -10.93
N ILE A 150 -19.15 14.49 -9.65
CA ILE A 150 -20.44 14.36 -9.00
C ILE A 150 -21.38 15.48 -9.48
N GLU A 151 -20.92 16.73 -9.52
CA GLU A 151 -21.73 17.86 -10.01
C GLU A 151 -22.17 17.70 -11.47
N LYS A 152 -21.33 17.09 -12.32
CA LYS A 152 -21.70 16.74 -13.70
C LYS A 152 -22.74 15.63 -13.79
N THR A 153 -22.82 14.75 -12.79
CA THR A 153 -23.68 13.56 -12.81
C THR A 153 -25.02 13.79 -12.12
N VAL A 154 -25.05 14.53 -10.99
CA VAL A 154 -26.23 14.72 -10.15
C VAL A 154 -26.61 16.20 -9.93
N GLY A 155 -25.93 17.12 -10.62
CA GLY A 155 -26.11 18.57 -10.50
C GLY A 155 -25.38 19.15 -9.29
N SER A 156 -25.05 20.45 -9.36
CA SER A 156 -24.49 21.19 -8.23
C SER A 156 -25.50 21.30 -7.08
N PHE A 157 -25.04 21.63 -5.87
CA PHE A 157 -25.93 21.84 -4.71
C PHE A 157 -27.08 22.81 -5.03
N LEU A 158 -26.80 23.90 -5.74
CA LEU A 158 -27.82 24.86 -6.20
C LEU A 158 -28.88 24.18 -7.09
N GLN A 159 -28.47 23.37 -8.06
CA GLN A 159 -29.44 22.67 -8.92
C GLN A 159 -30.33 21.69 -8.15
N ARG A 160 -29.82 21.11 -7.07
CA ARG A 160 -30.60 20.21 -6.20
C ARG A 160 -31.62 20.96 -5.35
N VAL A 161 -31.27 22.12 -4.80
CA VAL A 161 -32.18 22.94 -3.98
C VAL A 161 -33.27 23.60 -4.84
N TYR A 162 -32.97 23.93 -6.08
CA TYR A 162 -33.93 24.47 -7.05
C TYR A 162 -34.64 23.39 -7.89
N GLN A 163 -34.43 22.11 -7.60
CA GLN A 163 -35.09 21.00 -8.29
C GLN A 163 -36.60 21.03 -8.00
N GLY A 164 -37.41 21.29 -9.03
CA GLY A 164 -38.87 21.47 -8.88
C GLY A 164 -39.31 22.92 -8.69
N SER A 165 -38.37 23.87 -8.69
CA SER A 165 -38.71 25.30 -8.77
C SER A 165 -38.91 25.74 -10.22
N TYR A 166 -39.44 26.96 -10.42
CA TYR A 166 -39.58 27.58 -11.74
C TYR A 166 -38.24 28.02 -12.36
N VAL A 167 -37.10 27.81 -11.68
CA VAL A 167 -35.77 28.21 -12.16
C VAL A 167 -35.18 27.07 -12.99
N GLY A 168 -35.09 27.27 -14.30
CA GLY A 168 -34.52 26.29 -15.23
C GLY A 168 -33.04 26.01 -14.96
N GLY A 169 -32.61 24.76 -15.14
CA GLY A 169 -31.22 24.34 -14.90
C GLY A 169 -30.17 25.12 -15.71
N ASP A 170 -30.56 25.66 -16.86
CA ASP A 170 -29.71 26.50 -17.72
C ASP A 170 -29.42 27.87 -17.08
N TYR A 171 -30.41 28.44 -16.40
CA TYR A 171 -30.29 29.70 -15.67
C TYR A 171 -29.34 29.60 -14.47
N LEU A 172 -29.27 28.42 -13.84
CA LEU A 172 -28.35 28.14 -12.73
C LEU A 172 -26.92 27.80 -13.20
N LYS A 173 -26.74 27.40 -14.48
CA LYS A 173 -25.41 27.11 -15.06
C LYS A 173 -24.74 28.34 -15.67
N SER A 174 -25.51 29.22 -16.29
CA SER A 174 -25.01 30.49 -16.83
C SER A 174 -26.13 31.53 -16.80
N PRO A 175 -26.35 32.19 -15.66
CA PRO A 175 -27.32 33.27 -15.57
C PRO A 175 -26.94 34.39 -16.55
N PRO A 176 -27.90 34.96 -17.29
CA PRO A 176 -27.65 36.08 -18.19
C PRO A 176 -27.00 37.25 -17.46
N ALA A 177 -26.05 37.92 -18.12
CA ALA A 177 -25.39 39.10 -17.55
C ALA A 177 -26.44 40.20 -17.26
N GLY A 178 -26.58 40.57 -15.98
CA GLY A 178 -27.50 41.62 -15.53
C GLY A 178 -28.78 41.14 -14.85
N ASP A 179 -28.92 39.84 -14.59
CA ASP A 179 -30.14 39.34 -13.95
C ASP A 179 -30.18 39.54 -12.42
N LYS A 180 -31.31 40.07 -11.94
CA LYS A 180 -31.48 40.66 -10.60
C LYS A 180 -31.67 39.62 -9.48
N PHE A 181 -31.82 38.34 -9.83
CA PHE A 181 -32.07 37.27 -8.87
C PHE A 181 -30.81 36.75 -8.17
N LEU A 182 -29.62 36.99 -8.74
CA LEU A 182 -28.31 36.62 -8.16
C LEU A 182 -27.41 37.84 -7.88
N SER A 183 -27.85 39.04 -8.23
CA SER A 183 -27.03 40.26 -8.16
C SER A 183 -27.09 41.01 -6.82
N LYS A 184 -27.73 40.45 -5.79
CA LYS A 184 -27.58 40.98 -4.43
C LYS A 184 -26.50 40.16 -3.72
N PRO A 185 -25.49 40.79 -3.11
CA PRO A 185 -24.50 40.07 -2.34
C PRO A 185 -25.25 39.24 -1.28
N VAL A 186 -24.87 37.98 -1.12
CA VAL A 186 -25.35 37.12 -0.05
C VAL A 186 -25.04 37.84 1.25
N VAL A 187 -26.07 38.45 1.85
CA VAL A 187 -25.99 38.92 3.23
C VAL A 187 -25.90 37.65 4.05
N SER A 188 -24.80 37.47 4.77
CA SER A 188 -24.66 36.43 5.78
C SER A 188 -25.62 36.75 6.92
N GLY A 189 -26.89 36.37 6.75
CA GLY A 189 -27.91 36.42 7.78
C GLY A 189 -27.73 35.20 8.68
N THR A 190 -27.12 35.43 9.84
CA THR A 190 -27.33 34.62 11.04
C THR A 190 -28.79 34.20 11.15
N GLY A 191 -29.03 32.92 11.41
CA GLY A 191 -30.37 32.36 11.50
C GLY A 191 -31.27 33.19 12.40
N ASP A 192 -32.43 33.57 11.88
CA ASP A 192 -33.49 34.18 12.67
C ASP A 192 -33.91 33.16 13.74
N VAL A 193 -33.58 33.50 14.98
CA VAL A 193 -34.17 32.91 16.18
C VAL A 193 -35.69 33.09 16.10
N PRO A 194 -36.50 32.04 16.28
CA PRO A 194 -37.94 32.16 16.20
C PRO A 194 -38.45 33.03 17.36
N ASP A 195 -39.17 34.09 17.02
CA ASP A 195 -39.93 34.92 17.95
C ASP A 195 -41.04 34.07 18.59
N LEU A 196 -40.83 33.70 19.85
CA LEU A 196 -41.83 33.04 20.69
C LEU A 196 -42.79 34.10 21.23
N GLY A 197 -43.79 34.45 20.43
CA GLY A 197 -44.86 35.37 20.80
C GLY A 197 -46.18 34.66 21.12
N ARG A 198 -46.40 34.41 22.42
CA ARG A 198 -47.58 33.89 23.16
C ARG A 198 -47.72 32.39 23.33
#